data_AF-A0A2G9XDQ7-F1
#
_entry.id   AF-A0A2G9XDQ7-F1
#
_cell.length_a   1.000
_cell.length_b   1.000
_cell.length_c   1.000
_cell.angle_alpha   90.00
_cell.angle_beta   90.00
_cell.angle_gamma   90.00
#
_symmetry.space_group_name_H-M   'P 1'
#
loop_
_entity.id
_entity.type
_entity.pdbx_description
1 polymer ?
#
loop_
_entity_poly.entity_id
_entity_poly.type
_entity_poly.pdbx_seq_one_letter_code
_entity_poly.pdbx_strand_id
1 'polypeptide(L)'
;MNREIRIYYESYEQANHYIKPIIKNSFPDIGLKLVYLSKGKGYIDGSLISKILKFKNPDIMISCVVGTEEIPLFVIEFSEAVTTEDHELQRFDGYLGAVAGKCFYVRISPFKESQSRHGGNIGFDTFEPYALIFKRFNLPAFHFEWPMETPSLVERNPEYLSCPPNIANFDYLIVKTIKVVSENYKDVKKQGLSKIILPQIKNKYLVEWLERLEKFTLLADHSSFRSSRLKWLKKENAFLFKLNRMGHAMDPERGMIWYYKCRYNEEIISRIVFPSRGDRVFEKNKLKNDLDYLNAFIEGTSLDMGGNFTTFLKTQGYLSPKLVSKEINITKFVSDNLNLFNKALLAIFSNSSKLLIQNKRGKTKIVLGWDITQNIFGENSNIKATKVKERDFIEEDDITYIVAHQVLRKNGFDIISLSYPGAQGDRAIFPQAGTGRGQPRKYVDIIACYPKKYLDLTENKGSYKLPEVVSDIEKLNFYKSNLHFRQALDNLLEEISPKNKELPLLLSVSFWVSNENTNLKNLPIEKINFFVTVSPDRKKWKIWVGGNLNIFKYKEGEVILEKTYCVELNR
;
A
#
# COMPACT_ATOMS: atom_id res chain seq x y z
N MET A 1 -16.40 -24.64 -19.89
CA MET A 1 -16.31 -24.15 -18.49
C MET A 1 -16.16 -22.65 -18.54
N ASN A 2 -17.06 -21.89 -17.92
CA ASN A 2 -16.93 -20.43 -17.88
C ASN A 2 -15.69 -20.06 -17.07
N ARG A 3 -14.80 -19.29 -17.69
CA ARG A 3 -13.57 -18.77 -17.07
C ARG A 3 -13.74 -17.30 -16.83
N GLU A 4 -13.28 -16.88 -15.67
CA GLU A 4 -13.32 -15.49 -15.25
C GLU A 4 -11.94 -15.07 -14.76
N ILE A 5 -11.46 -13.93 -15.23
CA ILE A 5 -10.33 -13.23 -14.65
C ILE A 5 -10.87 -12.17 -13.71
N ARG A 6 -10.28 -12.09 -12.52
CA ARG A 6 -10.58 -11.02 -11.56
C ARG A 6 -9.36 -10.13 -11.40
N ILE A 7 -9.59 -8.82 -11.46
CA ILE A 7 -8.61 -7.80 -11.13
C ILE A 7 -9.07 -7.21 -9.80
N TYR A 8 -8.41 -7.60 -8.71
CA TYR A 8 -8.57 -6.97 -7.42
C TYR A 8 -7.75 -5.68 -7.39
N TYR A 9 -8.34 -4.57 -6.94
CA TYR A 9 -7.70 -3.27 -7.07
C TYR A 9 -7.86 -2.35 -5.85
N GLU A 10 -6.84 -1.55 -5.60
CA GLU A 10 -6.90 -0.40 -4.68
C GLU A 10 -7.22 0.91 -5.43
N SER A 11 -6.70 1.11 -6.66
CA SER A 11 -7.02 2.24 -7.53
C SER A 11 -7.82 1.81 -8.76
N TYR A 12 -9.01 2.38 -8.92
CA TYR A 12 -9.90 2.10 -10.05
C TYR A 12 -9.27 2.50 -11.38
N GLU A 13 -8.57 3.64 -11.45
CA GLU A 13 -7.96 4.12 -12.68
C GLU A 13 -6.91 3.13 -13.22
N GLN A 14 -5.99 2.66 -12.35
CA GLN A 14 -4.99 1.64 -12.72
C GLN A 14 -5.64 0.32 -13.13
N ALA A 15 -6.68 -0.13 -12.43
CA ALA A 15 -7.35 -1.37 -12.77
C ALA A 15 -8.08 -1.29 -14.11
N ASN A 16 -8.84 -0.20 -14.33
CA ASN A 16 -9.74 -0.06 -15.45
C ASN A 16 -9.04 0.39 -16.74
N HIS A 17 -8.00 1.23 -16.63
CA HIS A 17 -7.36 1.85 -17.79
C HIS A 17 -5.94 1.36 -18.08
N TYR A 18 -5.31 0.66 -17.13
CA TYR A 18 -4.00 0.06 -17.35
C TYR A 18 -4.07 -1.46 -17.47
N ILE A 19 -4.61 -2.16 -16.47
CA ILE A 19 -4.61 -3.64 -16.44
C ILE A 19 -5.70 -4.25 -17.31
N LYS A 20 -6.94 -3.76 -17.20
CA LYS A 20 -8.08 -4.29 -17.95
C LYS A 20 -7.89 -4.27 -19.47
N PRO A 21 -7.38 -3.19 -20.11
CA PRO A 21 -7.18 -3.17 -21.55
C PRO A 21 -6.21 -4.25 -22.05
N ILE A 22 -5.11 -4.52 -21.32
CA ILE A 22 -4.15 -5.59 -21.67
C ILE A 22 -4.86 -6.94 -21.81
N ILE A 23 -5.76 -7.25 -20.86
CA ILE A 23 -6.50 -8.51 -20.83
C ILE A 23 -7.62 -8.52 -21.85
N LYS A 24 -8.44 -7.46 -21.91
CA LYS A 24 -9.65 -7.41 -22.74
C LYS A 24 -9.32 -7.40 -24.24
N ASN A 25 -8.24 -6.72 -24.63
CA ASN A 25 -7.79 -6.69 -26.02
C ASN A 25 -7.26 -8.06 -26.48
N SER A 26 -6.64 -8.82 -25.57
CA SER A 26 -6.07 -10.14 -25.89
C SER A 26 -7.08 -11.28 -25.77
N PHE A 27 -8.09 -11.13 -24.91
CA PHE A 27 -9.09 -12.16 -24.58
C PHE A 27 -10.49 -11.53 -24.50
N PRO A 28 -11.11 -11.16 -25.63
CA PRO A 28 -12.39 -10.45 -25.63
C PRO A 28 -13.53 -11.27 -24.99
N ASP A 29 -13.49 -12.60 -25.09
CA ASP A 29 -14.55 -13.49 -24.63
C ASP A 29 -14.38 -13.97 -23.19
N ILE A 30 -13.26 -13.64 -22.53
CA ILE A 30 -13.08 -14.04 -21.12
C ILE A 30 -13.95 -13.19 -20.20
N GLY A 31 -14.59 -13.82 -19.22
CA GLY A 31 -15.27 -13.08 -18.16
C GLY A 31 -14.23 -12.24 -17.43
N LEU A 32 -14.48 -10.94 -17.25
CA LEU A 32 -13.56 -10.05 -16.57
C LEU A 32 -14.32 -9.25 -15.50
N LYS A 33 -13.84 -9.31 -14.26
CA LYS A 33 -14.41 -8.55 -13.14
C LYS A 33 -13.37 -7.68 -12.47
N LEU A 34 -13.73 -6.41 -12.28
CA LEU A 34 -13.00 -5.48 -11.41
C LEU A 34 -13.56 -5.65 -9.99
N VAL A 35 -12.72 -6.09 -9.05
CA VAL A 35 -13.11 -6.35 -7.66
C VAL A 35 -12.40 -5.35 -6.76
N TYR A 36 -13.16 -4.50 -6.07
CA TYR A 36 -12.60 -3.59 -5.09
C TYR A 36 -11.92 -4.39 -3.95
N LEU A 37 -10.66 -4.05 -3.66
CA LEU A 37 -9.87 -4.74 -2.66
C LEU A 37 -10.32 -4.34 -1.25
N SER A 38 -11.21 -5.13 -0.65
CA SER A 38 -11.51 -4.98 0.78
C SER A 38 -10.22 -5.30 1.57
N LYS A 39 -9.85 -4.45 2.54
CA LYS A 39 -8.62 -4.59 3.37
C LYS A 39 -8.68 -5.81 4.31
N GLY A 40 -8.73 -7.02 3.75
CA GLY A 40 -8.71 -8.30 4.46
C GLY A 40 -10.06 -8.81 5.00
N LYS A 41 -11.20 -8.23 4.58
CA LYS A 41 -12.54 -8.64 5.07
C LYS A 41 -13.31 -9.47 4.05
N GLY A 42 -13.94 -10.56 4.51
CA GLY A 42 -14.84 -11.41 3.71
C GLY A 42 -14.15 -12.48 2.85
N TYR A 43 -12.82 -12.51 2.81
CA TYR A 43 -12.08 -13.57 2.13
C TYR A 43 -12.22 -14.89 2.87
N ILE A 44 -12.05 -15.99 2.13
CA ILE A 44 -12.12 -17.34 2.69
C ILE A 44 -10.83 -17.64 3.43
N ASP A 45 -10.93 -17.99 4.71
CA ASP A 45 -9.76 -18.33 5.53
C ASP A 45 -8.93 -19.47 4.90
N GLY A 46 -7.61 -19.29 4.91
CA GLY A 46 -6.66 -20.22 4.31
C GLY A 46 -6.66 -20.28 2.78
N SER A 47 -7.50 -19.49 2.09
CA SER A 47 -7.43 -19.39 0.63
C SER A 47 -6.12 -18.73 0.17
N LEU A 48 -5.66 -19.02 -1.05
CA LEU A 48 -4.46 -18.36 -1.59
C LEU A 48 -4.60 -16.83 -1.61
N ILE A 49 -5.81 -16.32 -1.87
CA ILE A 49 -6.10 -14.88 -1.85
C ILE A 49 -5.96 -14.29 -0.44
N SER A 50 -6.60 -14.90 0.57
CA SER A 50 -6.50 -14.41 1.95
C SER A 50 -5.06 -14.48 2.48
N LYS A 51 -4.28 -15.48 2.03
CA LYS A 51 -2.86 -15.60 2.38
C LYS A 51 -2.02 -14.45 1.84
N ILE A 52 -2.21 -14.05 0.58
CA ILE A 52 -1.54 -12.84 0.03
C ILE A 52 -1.83 -11.64 0.92
N LEU A 53 -3.12 -11.42 1.24
CA LEU A 53 -3.59 -10.27 2.01
C LEU A 53 -3.11 -10.24 3.46
N LYS A 54 -2.76 -11.40 4.02
CA LYS A 54 -2.14 -11.52 5.35
C LYS A 54 -0.75 -10.89 5.39
N PHE A 55 -0.01 -10.85 4.27
CA PHE A 55 1.28 -10.19 4.18
C PHE A 55 1.15 -8.73 3.74
N LYS A 56 0.42 -8.49 2.65
CA LYS A 56 0.40 -7.17 1.99
C LYS A 56 -0.94 -6.94 1.30
N ASN A 57 -1.42 -5.70 1.31
CA ASN A 57 -2.49 -5.28 0.41
C ASN A 57 -1.78 -4.76 -0.84
N PRO A 58 -1.89 -5.43 -1.99
CA PRO A 58 -1.24 -4.97 -3.20
C PRO A 58 -2.10 -3.93 -3.93
N ASP A 59 -1.47 -3.15 -4.80
CA ASP A 59 -2.20 -2.15 -5.61
C ASP A 59 -3.13 -2.87 -6.60
N ILE A 60 -2.62 -3.94 -7.23
CA ILE A 60 -3.40 -4.84 -8.07
C ILE A 60 -3.06 -6.31 -7.74
N MET A 61 -4.08 -7.16 -7.77
CA MET A 61 -3.91 -8.61 -7.81
C MET A 61 -4.79 -9.21 -8.90
N ILE A 62 -4.23 -10.11 -9.72
CA ILE A 62 -4.95 -10.77 -10.81
C ILE A 62 -5.13 -12.23 -10.45
N SER A 63 -6.34 -12.78 -10.62
CA SER A 63 -6.62 -14.21 -10.42
C SER A 63 -7.44 -14.81 -11.59
N CYS A 64 -7.36 -16.13 -11.72
CA CYS A 64 -8.20 -16.90 -12.64
C CYS A 64 -9.15 -17.81 -11.85
N VAL A 65 -10.44 -17.71 -12.19
CA VAL A 65 -11.52 -18.47 -11.58
C VAL A 65 -12.11 -19.46 -12.57
N VAL A 66 -12.20 -20.72 -12.14
CA VAL A 66 -12.82 -21.82 -12.88
C VAL A 66 -13.74 -22.59 -11.95
N GLY A 67 -15.05 -22.43 -12.13
CA GLY A 67 -16.04 -23.01 -11.21
C GLY A 67 -15.90 -22.43 -9.80
N THR A 68 -15.64 -23.28 -8.81
CA THR A 68 -15.48 -22.89 -7.39
C THR A 68 -14.01 -22.67 -7.00
N GLU A 69 -13.10 -22.69 -7.96
CA GLU A 69 -11.66 -22.62 -7.74
C GLU A 69 -11.09 -21.29 -8.24
N GLU A 70 -10.19 -20.68 -7.48
CA GLU A 70 -9.50 -19.42 -7.77
C GLU A 70 -8.00 -19.58 -7.55
N ILE A 71 -7.23 -19.28 -8.60
CA ILE A 71 -5.76 -19.31 -8.58
C ILE A 71 -5.27 -17.88 -8.82
N PRO A 72 -4.53 -17.26 -7.88
CA PRO A 72 -3.87 -15.99 -8.13
C PRO A 72 -2.76 -16.16 -9.16
N LEU A 73 -2.62 -15.16 -10.02
CA LEU A 73 -1.63 -15.13 -11.10
C LEU A 73 -0.55 -14.10 -10.81
N PHE A 74 -0.96 -12.92 -10.33
CA PHE A 74 -0.07 -11.80 -10.09
C PHE A 74 -0.44 -11.04 -8.82
N VAL A 75 0.61 -10.58 -8.13
CA VAL A 75 0.60 -9.47 -7.19
C VAL A 75 1.43 -8.36 -7.82
N ILE A 76 0.84 -7.18 -8.03
CA ILE A 76 1.47 -6.06 -8.73
C ILE A 76 1.53 -4.86 -7.78
N GLU A 77 2.71 -4.24 -7.70
CA GLU A 77 2.94 -2.99 -6.97
C GLU A 77 3.52 -1.91 -7.90
N PHE A 78 2.96 -0.72 -7.80
CA PHE A 78 3.41 0.50 -8.43
C PHE A 78 4.19 1.33 -7.41
N SER A 79 5.34 1.87 -7.80
CA SER A 79 6.14 2.71 -6.90
C SER A 79 6.89 3.78 -7.67
N GLU A 80 6.81 5.00 -7.18
CA GLU A 80 7.55 6.16 -7.70
C GLU A 80 8.71 6.58 -6.77
N ALA A 81 8.98 5.76 -5.76
CA ALA A 81 10.00 6.00 -4.75
C ALA A 81 11.44 5.90 -5.32
N VAL A 82 12.37 6.62 -4.70
CA VAL A 82 13.80 6.51 -5.00
C VAL A 82 14.32 5.10 -4.70
N THR A 83 15.24 4.62 -5.53
CA THR A 83 15.86 3.31 -5.45
C THR A 83 16.90 3.32 -4.33
N THR A 84 16.53 2.82 -3.14
CA THR A 84 17.40 2.75 -1.95
C THR A 84 17.15 1.45 -1.20
N GLU A 85 18.14 0.93 -0.47
CA GLU A 85 18.01 -0.30 0.34
C GLU A 85 16.72 -0.30 1.17
N ASP A 86 16.47 0.78 1.92
CA ASP A 86 15.25 0.90 2.72
C ASP A 86 14.03 0.69 1.81
N HIS A 87 13.80 1.51 0.78
CA HIS A 87 12.61 1.38 -0.07
C HIS A 87 12.45 0.01 -0.75
N GLU A 88 13.55 -0.64 -1.16
CA GLU A 88 13.52 -2.00 -1.71
C GLU A 88 13.06 -3.01 -0.66
N LEU A 89 13.68 -2.98 0.52
CA LEU A 89 13.43 -3.96 1.57
C LEU A 89 12.09 -3.76 2.28
N GLN A 90 11.54 -2.54 2.31
CA GLN A 90 10.20 -2.27 2.85
C GLN A 90 9.10 -3.06 2.12
N ARG A 91 9.31 -3.38 0.84
CA ARG A 91 8.35 -4.11 -0.01
C ARG A 91 8.55 -5.61 0.00
N PHE A 92 9.51 -6.13 0.78
CA PHE A 92 9.81 -7.56 0.79
C PHE A 92 8.60 -8.42 1.22
N ASP A 93 7.67 -7.84 1.98
CA ASP A 93 6.40 -8.47 2.33
C ASP A 93 5.47 -8.74 1.13
N GLY A 94 5.54 -7.91 0.07
CA GLY A 94 4.82 -8.14 -1.19
C GLY A 94 5.31 -9.41 -1.92
N TYR A 95 6.63 -9.63 -1.95
CA TYR A 95 7.22 -10.86 -2.51
C TYR A 95 6.74 -12.09 -1.73
N LEU A 96 6.75 -12.01 -0.40
CA LEU A 96 6.28 -13.11 0.45
C LEU A 96 4.77 -13.34 0.34
N GLY A 97 3.99 -12.29 0.13
CA GLY A 97 2.58 -12.40 -0.24
C GLY A 97 2.41 -13.22 -1.51
N ALA A 98 3.19 -12.93 -2.55
CA ALA A 98 3.16 -13.69 -3.80
C ALA A 98 3.62 -15.15 -3.64
N VAL A 99 4.64 -15.41 -2.81
CA VAL A 99 5.06 -16.77 -2.41
C VAL A 99 3.93 -17.51 -1.70
N ALA A 100 3.27 -16.88 -0.72
CA ALA A 100 2.15 -17.47 0.00
C ALA A 100 0.94 -17.74 -0.91
N GLY A 101 0.74 -16.87 -1.91
CA GLY A 101 -0.26 -17.04 -2.97
C GLY A 101 0.16 -18.00 -4.08
N LYS A 102 1.43 -18.43 -4.15
CA LYS A 102 2.00 -19.23 -5.24
C LYS A 102 1.83 -18.57 -6.63
N CYS A 103 2.02 -17.25 -6.67
CA CYS A 103 1.82 -16.42 -7.86
C CYS A 103 3.01 -15.49 -8.12
N PHE A 104 3.08 -14.86 -9.29
CA PHE A 104 4.21 -13.97 -9.57
C PHE A 104 4.07 -12.63 -8.85
N TYR A 105 5.17 -12.13 -8.29
CA TYR A 105 5.27 -10.73 -7.86
C TYR A 105 5.79 -9.89 -9.02
N VAL A 106 5.16 -8.74 -9.24
CA VAL A 106 5.58 -7.76 -10.23
C VAL A 106 5.68 -6.40 -9.59
N ARG A 107 6.79 -5.71 -9.82
CA ARG A 107 6.96 -4.32 -9.45
C ARG A 107 7.14 -3.46 -10.68
N ILE A 108 6.41 -2.35 -10.73
CA ILE A 108 6.57 -1.30 -11.73
C ILE A 108 7.09 -0.05 -11.01
N SER A 109 8.35 0.30 -11.24
CA SER A 109 8.98 1.45 -10.60
C SER A 109 10.17 1.97 -11.38
N PRO A 110 10.55 3.25 -11.21
CA PRO A 110 11.72 3.80 -11.88
C PRO A 110 13.04 3.34 -11.24
N PHE A 111 14.14 3.51 -11.97
CA PHE A 111 15.48 3.58 -11.41
C PHE A 111 15.81 5.04 -11.06
N LYS A 112 15.37 5.47 -9.89
CA LYS A 112 15.43 6.88 -9.46
C LYS A 112 16.48 7.07 -8.38
N GLU A 113 17.49 7.89 -8.65
CA GLU A 113 18.51 8.23 -7.68
C GLU A 113 18.00 9.27 -6.65
N SER A 114 18.47 9.14 -5.41
CA SER A 114 18.17 10.14 -4.38
C SER A 114 18.96 11.42 -4.62
N GLN A 115 18.25 12.53 -4.87
CA GLN A 115 18.86 13.87 -4.94
C GLN A 115 19.34 14.40 -3.57
N SER A 116 19.06 13.68 -2.46
CA SER A 116 19.44 14.08 -1.10
C SER A 116 20.67 13.35 -0.59
N ARG A 117 21.57 14.06 0.14
CA ARG A 117 22.74 13.48 0.85
C ARG A 117 22.38 12.49 1.97
N HIS A 118 21.10 12.36 2.31
CA HIS A 118 20.59 11.47 3.38
C HIS A 118 19.72 10.33 2.85
N GLY A 119 19.76 10.09 1.53
CA GLY A 119 19.20 8.90 0.90
C GLY A 119 19.80 7.64 1.55
N GLY A 120 19.00 6.57 1.65
CA GLY A 120 19.49 5.29 2.17
C GLY A 120 20.71 4.77 1.42
N ASN A 121 21.19 3.58 1.79
CA ASN A 121 22.33 2.97 1.12
C ASN A 121 22.05 2.79 -0.39
N ILE A 122 22.72 3.58 -1.23
CA ILE A 122 22.62 3.54 -2.70
C ILE A 122 23.53 2.46 -3.31
N GLY A 123 24.47 1.91 -2.54
CA GLY A 123 25.34 0.82 -2.97
C GLY A 123 24.72 -0.58 -2.77
N PHE A 124 23.45 -0.64 -2.35
CA PHE A 124 22.71 -1.89 -2.22
C PHE A 124 22.30 -2.41 -3.60
N ASP A 125 22.60 -3.67 -3.88
CA ASP A 125 22.14 -4.30 -5.12
C ASP A 125 20.64 -4.57 -5.06
N THR A 126 19.87 -3.72 -5.72
CA THR A 126 18.41 -3.80 -5.75
C THR A 126 17.88 -5.05 -6.46
N PHE A 127 18.76 -5.81 -7.13
CA PHE A 127 18.44 -7.11 -7.70
C PHE A 127 18.47 -8.25 -6.65
N GLU A 128 19.20 -8.07 -5.54
CA GLU A 128 19.37 -9.11 -4.52
C GLU A 128 18.04 -9.65 -3.94
N PRO A 129 17.03 -8.82 -3.62
CA PRO A 129 15.73 -9.30 -3.14
C PRO A 129 15.03 -10.26 -4.13
N TYR A 130 15.09 -9.96 -5.44
CA TYR A 130 14.50 -10.81 -6.47
C TYR A 130 15.21 -12.16 -6.55
N ALA A 131 16.54 -12.14 -6.58
CA ALA A 131 17.36 -13.34 -6.63
C ALA A 131 17.18 -14.21 -5.36
N LEU A 132 17.08 -13.57 -4.19
CA LEU A 132 16.84 -14.25 -2.92
C LEU A 132 15.52 -15.04 -2.94
N ILE A 133 14.44 -14.40 -3.37
CA ILE A 133 13.12 -15.04 -3.45
C ILE A 133 13.14 -16.20 -4.45
N PHE A 134 13.74 -15.99 -5.62
CA PHE A 134 13.85 -17.04 -6.64
C PHE A 134 14.61 -18.25 -6.12
N LYS A 135 15.77 -18.05 -5.48
CA LYS A 135 16.60 -19.16 -4.97
C LYS A 135 15.97 -19.88 -3.78
N ARG A 136 15.24 -19.17 -2.91
CA ARG A 136 14.59 -19.76 -1.73
C ARG A 136 13.30 -20.51 -2.07
N PHE A 137 12.51 -20.00 -3.02
CA PHE A 137 11.13 -20.45 -3.25
C PHE A 137 10.87 -20.97 -4.68
N ASN A 138 11.85 -20.90 -5.58
CA ASN A 138 11.71 -21.24 -7.00
C ASN A 138 10.52 -20.52 -7.68
N LEU A 139 10.33 -19.26 -7.32
CA LEU A 139 9.26 -18.40 -7.80
C LEU A 139 9.87 -17.05 -8.19
N PRO A 140 9.95 -16.73 -9.49
CA PRO A 140 10.54 -15.47 -9.91
C PRO A 140 9.61 -14.31 -9.59
N ALA A 141 10.23 -13.20 -9.21
CA ALA A 141 9.63 -11.88 -9.15
C ALA A 141 10.19 -11.06 -10.31
N PHE A 142 9.39 -10.14 -10.84
CA PHE A 142 9.76 -9.32 -11.99
C PHE A 142 9.74 -7.84 -11.63
N HIS A 143 10.73 -7.11 -12.13
CA HIS A 143 10.73 -5.65 -12.12
C HIS A 143 10.52 -5.17 -13.55
N PHE A 144 9.68 -4.15 -13.72
CA PHE A 144 9.57 -3.41 -14.96
C PHE A 144 9.82 -1.94 -14.66
N GLU A 145 10.65 -1.32 -15.50
CA GLU A 145 10.99 0.08 -15.34
C GLU A 145 9.78 0.96 -15.65
N TRP A 146 9.47 1.86 -14.72
CA TRP A 146 8.59 2.99 -14.99
C TRP A 146 9.46 4.12 -15.53
N PRO A 147 9.32 4.54 -16.80
CA PRO A 147 10.15 5.58 -17.39
C PRO A 147 10.07 6.91 -16.63
N MET A 148 11.17 7.66 -16.65
CA MET A 148 11.28 8.97 -16.01
C MET A 148 10.99 10.08 -17.02
N GLU A 149 10.16 11.05 -16.64
CA GLU A 149 9.92 12.30 -17.39
C GLU A 149 11.02 13.33 -17.07
N THR A 150 11.39 13.43 -15.80
CA THR A 150 12.50 14.26 -15.29
C THR A 150 13.35 13.42 -14.32
N PRO A 151 14.53 13.88 -13.84
CA PRO A 151 15.29 13.14 -12.82
C PRO A 151 14.51 12.88 -11.51
N SER A 152 13.45 13.63 -11.26
CA SER A 152 12.63 13.59 -10.06
C SER A 152 11.20 13.09 -10.29
N LEU A 153 10.75 12.88 -11.54
CA LEU A 153 9.36 12.54 -11.86
C LEU A 153 9.25 11.41 -12.87
N VAL A 154 8.29 10.51 -12.65
CA VAL A 154 7.95 9.46 -13.62
C VAL A 154 7.06 10.00 -14.74
N GLU A 155 7.23 9.44 -15.94
CA GLU A 155 6.34 9.66 -17.08
C GLU A 155 4.97 9.04 -16.80
N ARG A 156 3.88 9.74 -17.12
CA ARG A 156 2.51 9.28 -16.84
C ARG A 156 1.71 9.18 -18.13
N ASN A 157 0.70 8.31 -18.15
CA ASN A 157 -0.27 8.34 -19.21
C ASN A 157 -1.02 9.69 -19.19
N PRO A 158 -1.06 10.46 -20.30
CA PRO A 158 -1.63 11.80 -20.32
C PRO A 158 -3.15 11.81 -20.05
N GLU A 159 -3.84 10.73 -20.42
CA GLU A 159 -5.26 10.55 -20.14
C GLU A 159 -5.50 9.98 -18.73
N TYR A 160 -4.61 9.15 -18.19
CA TYR A 160 -4.83 8.47 -16.90
C TYR A 160 -3.62 8.63 -16.00
N LEU A 161 -3.53 9.74 -15.27
CA LEU A 161 -2.28 10.18 -14.63
C LEU A 161 -1.77 9.24 -13.54
N SER A 162 -2.57 8.36 -12.94
CA SER A 162 -2.08 7.33 -12.00
C SER A 162 -1.42 6.13 -12.69
N CYS A 163 -1.51 6.04 -14.02
CA CYS A 163 -1.01 4.92 -14.80
C CYS A 163 0.37 5.26 -15.42
N PRO A 164 1.30 4.29 -15.46
CA PRO A 164 2.48 4.40 -16.30
C PRO A 164 2.12 4.41 -17.79
N PRO A 165 3.06 4.81 -18.67
CA PRO A 165 2.95 4.49 -20.10
C PRO A 165 2.93 2.97 -20.33
N ASN A 166 2.61 2.55 -21.55
CA ASN A 166 2.57 1.12 -21.90
C ASN A 166 3.96 0.47 -21.78
N ILE A 167 4.03 -0.70 -21.14
CA ILE A 167 5.28 -1.46 -20.98
C ILE A 167 5.11 -2.83 -21.66
N ALA A 168 5.58 -2.94 -22.91
CA ALA A 168 5.35 -4.12 -23.74
C ALA A 168 5.79 -5.47 -23.13
N ASN A 169 6.90 -5.50 -22.37
CA ASN A 169 7.37 -6.72 -21.72
C ASN A 169 6.45 -7.16 -20.56
N PHE A 170 5.82 -6.21 -19.88
CA PHE A 170 4.85 -6.46 -18.83
C PHE A 170 3.54 -6.99 -19.42
N ASP A 171 3.05 -6.35 -20.49
CA ASP A 171 1.88 -6.81 -21.25
C ASP A 171 2.07 -8.26 -21.72
N TYR A 172 3.24 -8.56 -22.30
CA TYR A 172 3.58 -9.92 -22.73
C TYR A 172 3.48 -10.92 -21.58
N LEU A 173 4.02 -10.59 -20.40
CA LEU A 173 4.00 -11.47 -19.23
C LEU A 173 2.56 -11.77 -18.78
N ILE A 174 1.70 -10.74 -18.70
CA ILE A 174 0.28 -10.90 -18.35
C ILE A 174 -0.43 -11.79 -19.37
N VAL A 175 -0.33 -11.45 -20.65
CA VAL A 175 -1.03 -12.14 -21.73
C VAL A 175 -0.59 -13.59 -21.82
N LYS A 176 0.73 -13.84 -21.79
CA LYS A 176 1.27 -15.21 -21.87
C LYS A 176 0.84 -16.03 -20.66
N THR A 177 0.83 -15.46 -19.47
CA THR A 177 0.40 -16.14 -18.25
C THR A 177 -1.08 -16.54 -18.30
N ILE A 178 -1.96 -15.60 -18.65
CA ILE A 178 -3.41 -15.88 -18.75
C ILE A 178 -3.69 -16.93 -19.83
N LYS A 179 -3.01 -16.84 -20.98
CA LYS A 179 -3.13 -17.84 -22.05
C LYS A 179 -2.76 -19.24 -21.57
N VAL A 180 -1.59 -19.37 -20.94
CA VAL A 180 -1.07 -20.67 -20.49
C VAL A 180 -1.93 -21.28 -19.39
N VAL A 181 -2.36 -20.47 -18.41
CA VAL A 181 -3.25 -20.93 -17.33
C VAL A 181 -4.60 -21.35 -17.90
N SER A 182 -5.10 -20.63 -18.90
CA SER A 182 -6.30 -21.01 -19.61
C SER A 182 -6.10 -22.37 -20.30
N GLU A 183 -5.03 -22.57 -21.06
CA GLU A 183 -4.83 -23.83 -21.78
C GLU A 183 -4.53 -25.02 -20.84
N ASN A 184 -3.88 -24.78 -19.69
CA ASN A 184 -3.28 -25.83 -18.84
C ASN A 184 -3.70 -25.76 -17.36
N TYR A 185 -4.93 -25.32 -17.07
CA TYR A 185 -5.40 -25.06 -15.69
C TYR A 185 -5.16 -26.23 -14.72
N LYS A 186 -5.43 -27.47 -15.15
CA LYS A 186 -5.26 -28.67 -14.31
C LYS A 186 -3.78 -28.90 -13.95
N ASP A 187 -2.87 -28.65 -14.89
CA ASP A 187 -1.43 -28.80 -14.66
C ASP A 187 -0.90 -27.67 -13.77
N VAL A 188 -1.38 -26.44 -13.94
CA VAL A 188 -1.04 -25.33 -13.05
C VAL A 188 -1.44 -25.65 -11.61
N LYS A 189 -2.64 -26.20 -11.40
CA LYS A 189 -3.10 -26.64 -10.08
C LYS A 189 -2.22 -27.73 -9.47
N LYS A 190 -1.80 -28.72 -10.27
CA LYS A 190 -1.03 -29.88 -9.80
C LYS A 190 0.45 -29.56 -9.59
N GLN A 191 1.06 -28.81 -10.51
CA GLN A 191 2.51 -28.64 -10.61
C GLN A 191 2.97 -27.26 -10.13
N GLY A 192 2.08 -26.26 -10.13
CA GLY A 192 2.36 -24.88 -9.75
C GLY A 192 2.54 -23.95 -10.96
N LEU A 193 2.21 -22.67 -10.75
CA LEU A 193 2.18 -21.63 -11.77
C LEU A 193 3.53 -21.47 -12.49
N SER A 194 4.62 -21.30 -11.74
CA SER A 194 5.95 -21.05 -12.30
C SER A 194 6.44 -22.19 -13.19
N LYS A 195 6.27 -23.45 -12.75
CA LYS A 195 6.73 -24.63 -13.50
C LYS A 195 6.08 -24.75 -14.88
N ILE A 196 4.80 -24.36 -15.00
CA ILE A 196 4.07 -24.47 -16.27
C ILE A 196 4.32 -23.27 -17.19
N ILE A 197 4.50 -22.07 -16.62
CA ILE A 197 4.60 -20.83 -17.41
C ILE A 197 6.03 -20.56 -17.87
N LEU A 198 7.02 -20.67 -16.98
CA LEU A 198 8.38 -20.23 -17.27
C LEU A 198 9.00 -20.90 -18.50
N PRO A 199 8.84 -22.23 -18.74
CA PRO A 199 9.37 -22.87 -19.95
C PRO A 199 8.76 -22.36 -21.26
N GLN A 200 7.63 -21.65 -21.18
CA GLN A 200 6.92 -21.12 -22.35
C GLN A 200 7.22 -19.64 -22.61
N ILE A 201 7.98 -18.97 -21.73
CA ILE A 201 8.38 -17.59 -21.92
C ILE A 201 9.46 -17.53 -23.01
N LYS A 202 9.21 -16.76 -24.07
CA LYS A 202 10.14 -16.55 -25.18
C LYS A 202 10.59 -15.10 -25.34
N ASN A 203 10.04 -14.19 -24.54
CA ASN A 203 10.42 -12.79 -24.58
C ASN A 203 11.87 -12.63 -24.06
N LYS A 204 12.73 -12.02 -24.88
CA LYS A 204 14.17 -11.88 -24.62
C LYS A 204 14.46 -11.25 -23.25
N TYR A 205 13.79 -10.13 -22.94
CA TYR A 205 13.97 -9.43 -21.65
C TYR A 205 13.68 -10.33 -20.45
N LEU A 206 12.57 -11.09 -20.51
CA LEU A 206 12.19 -12.00 -19.42
C LEU A 206 13.14 -13.20 -19.31
N VAL A 207 13.63 -13.74 -20.43
CA VAL A 207 14.61 -14.83 -20.42
C VAL A 207 15.92 -14.37 -19.77
N GLU A 208 16.44 -13.21 -20.20
CA GLU A 208 17.66 -12.61 -19.62
C GLU A 208 17.50 -12.32 -18.13
N TRP A 209 16.31 -11.84 -17.71
CA TRP A 209 15.98 -11.63 -16.30
C TRP A 209 16.07 -12.93 -15.48
N LEU A 210 15.46 -14.02 -15.98
CA LEU A 210 15.48 -15.31 -15.31
C LEU A 210 16.90 -15.89 -15.22
N GLU A 211 17.68 -15.79 -16.29
CA GLU A 211 19.09 -16.21 -16.28
C GLU A 211 19.91 -15.42 -15.26
N ARG A 212 19.67 -14.11 -15.15
CA ARG A 212 20.35 -13.26 -14.17
C ARG A 212 19.99 -13.70 -12.74
N LEU A 213 18.73 -14.05 -12.46
CA LEU A 213 18.31 -14.56 -11.15
C LEU A 213 19.03 -15.86 -10.79
N GLU A 214 19.17 -16.77 -11.77
CA GLU A 214 19.84 -18.05 -11.60
C GLU A 214 21.34 -17.86 -11.31
N LYS A 215 22.03 -17.03 -12.11
CA LYS A 215 23.47 -16.77 -12.02
C LYS A 215 23.88 -15.90 -10.83
N PHE A 216 22.95 -15.16 -10.22
CA PHE A 216 23.25 -14.27 -9.10
C PHE A 216 23.85 -15.04 -7.91
N THR A 217 24.85 -14.49 -7.23
CA THR A 217 25.45 -15.11 -6.04
C THR A 217 25.13 -14.31 -4.79
N LEU A 218 24.50 -14.95 -3.81
CA LEU A 218 24.25 -14.35 -2.50
C LEU A 218 25.50 -14.45 -1.64
N LEU A 219 26.06 -13.33 -1.20
CA LEU A 219 27.24 -13.32 -0.33
C LEU A 219 26.94 -13.92 1.05
N ALA A 220 27.79 -14.83 1.56
CA ALA A 220 27.49 -15.57 2.78
C ALA A 220 27.87 -14.84 4.10
N ASP A 221 28.85 -13.94 4.06
CA ASP A 221 29.38 -13.35 5.30
C ASP A 221 28.43 -12.33 5.91
N HIS A 222 27.97 -12.64 7.12
CA HIS A 222 27.16 -11.77 7.96
C HIS A 222 27.81 -11.48 9.32
N SER A 223 28.96 -12.11 9.60
CA SER A 223 29.63 -12.08 10.90
C SER A 223 30.18 -10.69 11.28
N SER A 224 30.32 -9.83 10.27
CA SER A 224 30.76 -8.43 10.35
C SER A 224 29.61 -7.42 10.17
N PHE A 225 28.38 -7.86 9.89
CA PHE A 225 27.29 -6.97 9.52
C PHE A 225 26.87 -6.06 10.67
N ARG A 226 26.95 -4.74 10.43
CA ARG A 226 26.55 -3.72 11.39
C ARG A 226 25.97 -2.50 10.69
N SER A 227 24.65 -2.33 10.83
CA SER A 227 23.94 -1.12 10.43
C SER A 227 23.21 -0.49 11.63
N SER A 228 22.55 0.65 11.40
CA SER A 228 21.71 1.29 12.42
C SER A 228 20.45 0.47 12.76
N ARG A 229 20.02 -0.42 11.85
CA ARG A 229 18.80 -1.23 11.94
C ARG A 229 19.07 -2.69 12.32
N LEU A 230 20.18 -3.28 11.86
CA LEU A 230 20.51 -4.68 12.09
C LEU A 230 21.97 -4.82 12.55
N LYS A 231 22.22 -5.61 13.58
CA LYS A 231 23.56 -5.86 14.11
C LYS A 231 23.72 -7.34 14.44
N TRP A 232 24.81 -7.95 13.98
CA TRP A 232 25.17 -9.30 14.44
C TRP A 232 25.67 -9.27 15.89
N LEU A 233 25.11 -10.15 16.72
CA LEU A 233 25.51 -10.34 18.10
C LEU A 233 26.29 -11.65 18.23
N LYS A 234 27.62 -11.56 18.21
CA LYS A 234 28.52 -12.72 18.19
C LYS A 234 28.34 -13.69 19.38
N LYS A 235 28.01 -13.18 20.57
CA LYS A 235 27.87 -14.04 21.77
C LYS A 235 26.55 -14.81 21.77
N GLU A 236 25.53 -14.19 21.23
CA GLU A 236 24.16 -14.71 21.16
C GLU A 236 23.90 -15.50 19.86
N ASN A 237 24.84 -15.46 18.91
CA ASN A 237 24.69 -16.04 17.57
C ASN A 237 23.37 -15.63 16.89
N ALA A 238 23.01 -14.35 17.04
CA ALA A 238 21.72 -13.82 16.59
C ALA A 238 21.86 -12.40 16.06
N PHE A 239 20.93 -12.00 15.20
CA PHE A 239 20.80 -10.60 14.82
C PHE A 239 19.96 -9.81 15.81
N LEU A 240 20.42 -8.61 16.19
CA LEU A 240 19.61 -7.62 16.86
C LEU A 240 18.97 -6.68 15.83
N PHE A 241 17.66 -6.79 15.65
CA PHE A 241 16.88 -5.96 14.73
C PHE A 241 16.15 -4.84 15.47
N LYS A 242 16.30 -3.59 15.01
CA LYS A 242 15.70 -2.41 15.65
C LYS A 242 14.43 -1.97 14.93
N LEU A 243 13.32 -1.96 15.66
CA LEU A 243 12.05 -1.34 15.26
C LEU A 243 12.06 0.14 15.65
N ASN A 244 11.80 1.03 14.69
CA ASN A 244 11.78 2.48 14.93
C ASN A 244 10.38 3.06 15.12
N ARG A 245 9.35 2.35 14.69
CA ARG A 245 7.95 2.79 14.64
C ARG A 245 7.03 1.67 15.12
N MET A 246 5.79 2.00 15.47
CA MET A 246 4.77 1.03 15.88
C MET A 246 3.53 1.09 14.99
N GLY A 247 2.72 0.04 15.05
CA GLY A 247 1.43 -0.05 14.37
C GLY A 247 1.57 0.04 12.84
N HIS A 248 0.65 0.76 12.19
CA HIS A 248 0.67 0.98 10.75
C HIS A 248 1.95 1.68 10.26
N ALA A 249 2.60 2.48 11.09
CA ALA A 249 3.83 3.18 10.72
C ALA A 249 5.06 2.25 10.63
N MET A 250 4.94 0.99 11.06
CA MET A 250 5.97 -0.05 11.00
C MET A 250 6.07 -0.76 9.64
N ASP A 251 5.32 -0.31 8.64
CA ASP A 251 5.40 -0.83 7.28
C ASP A 251 6.85 -0.97 6.77
N PRO A 252 7.77 -0.02 7.06
CA PRO A 252 9.14 -0.19 6.62
C PRO A 252 9.87 -1.38 7.24
N GLU A 253 9.86 -1.47 8.56
CA GLU A 253 10.57 -2.50 9.30
C GLU A 253 9.96 -3.90 9.11
N ARG A 254 8.67 -3.97 8.73
CA ARG A 254 7.99 -5.23 8.38
C ARG A 254 8.67 -5.95 7.22
N GLY A 255 8.89 -5.28 6.09
CA GLY A 255 9.57 -5.91 4.96
C GLY A 255 11.02 -6.28 5.28
N MET A 256 11.73 -5.40 6.01
CA MET A 256 13.14 -5.62 6.34
C MET A 256 13.38 -6.84 7.23
N ILE A 257 12.56 -7.07 8.25
CA ILE A 257 12.75 -8.25 9.13
C ILE A 257 12.54 -9.56 8.37
N TRP A 258 11.55 -9.60 7.47
CA TRP A 258 11.31 -10.72 6.58
C TRP A 258 12.50 -10.95 5.64
N TYR A 259 13.02 -9.88 5.03
CA TYR A 259 14.21 -9.95 4.19
C TYR A 259 15.39 -10.55 4.94
N TYR A 260 15.76 -10.00 6.09
CA TYR A 260 16.92 -10.48 6.84
C TYR A 260 16.74 -11.92 7.32
N LYS A 261 15.52 -12.31 7.72
CA LYS A 261 15.23 -13.71 8.07
C LYS A 261 15.40 -14.63 6.87
N CYS A 262 14.86 -14.27 5.71
CA CYS A 262 15.01 -15.08 4.49
C CYS A 262 16.46 -15.11 4.00
N ARG A 263 17.18 -14.00 4.14
CA ARG A 263 18.53 -13.84 3.61
C ARG A 263 19.54 -14.68 4.38
N TYR A 264 19.53 -14.57 5.70
CA TYR A 264 20.55 -15.20 6.55
C TYR A 264 20.07 -16.47 7.22
N ASN A 265 18.75 -16.63 7.41
CA ASN A 265 18.15 -17.76 8.14
C ASN A 265 18.66 -17.94 9.58
N GLU A 266 19.19 -16.89 10.18
CA GLU A 266 19.68 -16.89 11.56
C GLU A 266 18.56 -16.52 12.56
N GLU A 267 18.86 -16.66 13.86
CA GLU A 267 17.99 -16.16 14.92
C GLU A 267 17.94 -14.63 14.90
N ILE A 268 16.75 -14.05 15.14
CA ILE A 268 16.55 -12.61 15.25
C ILE A 268 15.97 -12.28 16.62
N ILE A 269 16.59 -11.32 17.28
CA ILE A 269 16.09 -10.65 18.47
C ILE A 269 15.64 -9.26 18.04
N SER A 270 14.34 -9.00 18.12
CA SER A 270 13.80 -7.67 17.87
C SER A 270 13.97 -6.78 19.09
N ARG A 271 14.11 -5.47 18.87
CA ARG A 271 14.05 -4.46 19.93
C ARG A 271 13.26 -3.24 19.50
N ILE A 272 12.58 -2.63 20.45
CA ILE A 272 11.93 -1.34 20.31
C ILE A 272 12.45 -0.38 21.38
N VAL A 273 12.81 0.83 20.96
CA VAL A 273 13.38 1.87 21.84
C VAL A 273 12.40 3.01 21.92
N PHE A 274 11.79 3.21 23.09
CA PHE A 274 10.82 4.28 23.31
C PHE A 274 11.53 5.65 23.41
N PRO A 275 11.22 6.60 22.50
CA PRO A 275 11.83 7.93 22.53
C PRO A 275 11.25 8.78 23.67
N SER A 276 11.95 9.87 24.04
CA SER A 276 11.41 10.83 25.02
C SER A 276 10.36 11.80 24.48
N ARG A 277 10.25 11.97 23.15
CA ARG A 277 9.30 12.83 22.42
C ARG A 277 9.14 12.32 20.97
N GLY A 278 8.02 12.63 20.31
CA GLY A 278 7.96 12.64 18.84
C GLY A 278 7.21 11.51 18.12
N ASP A 279 6.49 10.64 18.82
CA ASP A 279 5.49 9.79 18.16
C ASP A 279 4.21 9.78 19.01
N ARG A 280 3.06 9.94 18.35
CA ARG A 280 1.76 10.34 18.93
C ARG A 280 1.23 9.33 19.94
N VAL A 281 1.59 8.06 19.80
CA VAL A 281 1.29 6.99 20.77
C VAL A 281 1.97 7.26 22.12
N PHE A 282 3.10 7.99 22.10
CA PHE A 282 3.96 8.20 23.26
C PHE A 282 3.76 9.54 23.97
N GLU A 283 3.05 10.51 23.36
CA GLU A 283 2.77 11.79 24.00
C GLU A 283 1.71 11.69 25.11
N LYS A 284 0.81 10.69 25.01
CA LYS A 284 -0.26 10.48 25.99
C LYS A 284 0.19 9.69 27.23
N ASN A 285 1.26 8.90 27.14
CA ASN A 285 1.66 7.93 28.16
C ASN A 285 2.89 8.41 28.97
N LYS A 286 2.72 8.62 30.28
CA LYS A 286 3.85 8.89 31.20
C LYS A 286 4.57 7.57 31.55
N LEU A 287 5.61 7.22 30.82
CA LEU A 287 6.38 5.97 30.99
C LEU A 287 7.31 6.00 32.22
N LYS A 288 6.81 5.60 33.40
CA LYS A 288 7.54 5.64 34.69
C LYS A 288 8.10 4.28 35.10
N ASN A 289 7.32 3.22 34.97
CA ASN A 289 7.64 1.86 35.42
C ASN A 289 7.59 0.87 34.24
N ASP A 290 8.00 -0.38 34.45
CA ASP A 290 8.11 -1.38 33.38
C ASP A 290 6.74 -1.78 32.78
N LEU A 291 5.65 -1.71 33.57
CA LEU A 291 4.27 -1.94 33.10
C LEU A 291 3.80 -0.85 32.13
N ASP A 292 4.19 0.41 32.37
CA ASP A 292 3.85 1.51 31.45
C ASP A 292 4.45 1.29 30.06
N TYR A 293 5.67 0.74 29.97
CA TYR A 293 6.31 0.39 28.69
C TYR A 293 5.60 -0.77 27.99
N LEU A 294 5.15 -1.78 28.74
CA LEU A 294 4.39 -2.88 28.18
C LEU A 294 3.03 -2.41 27.63
N ASN A 295 2.30 -1.61 28.41
CA ASN A 295 1.01 -1.06 28.00
C ASN A 295 1.13 -0.18 26.75
N ALA A 296 2.16 0.67 26.69
CA ALA A 296 2.41 1.49 25.51
C ALA A 296 2.76 0.65 24.28
N PHE A 297 3.47 -0.47 24.45
CA PHE A 297 3.71 -1.43 23.37
C PHE A 297 2.40 -2.11 22.91
N ILE A 298 1.58 -2.57 23.85
CA ILE A 298 0.29 -3.21 23.60
C ILE A 298 -0.63 -2.27 22.81
N GLU A 299 -0.77 -1.02 23.26
CA GLU A 299 -1.58 0.01 22.63
C GLU A 299 -1.05 0.34 21.22
N GLY A 300 0.25 0.63 21.12
CA GLY A 300 0.89 1.02 19.86
C GLY A 300 0.89 -0.06 18.78
N THR A 301 0.81 -1.34 19.17
CA THR A 301 0.76 -2.46 18.22
C THR A 301 -0.63 -3.09 18.08
N SER A 302 -1.59 -2.66 18.89
CA SER A 302 -2.92 -3.29 19.00
C SER A 302 -2.84 -4.79 19.33
N LEU A 303 -1.87 -5.20 20.15
CA LEU A 303 -1.66 -6.60 20.52
C LEU A 303 -2.82 -7.19 21.34
N ASP A 304 -3.49 -6.34 22.12
CA ASP A 304 -4.55 -6.75 23.06
C ASP A 304 -5.95 -6.38 22.58
N MET A 305 -6.20 -6.47 21.26
CA MET A 305 -7.57 -6.34 20.75
C MET A 305 -8.47 -7.40 21.39
N GLY A 306 -9.46 -6.96 22.16
CA GLY A 306 -10.38 -7.85 22.88
C GLY A 306 -9.90 -8.29 24.27
N GLY A 307 -8.74 -7.83 24.77
CA GLY A 307 -8.27 -8.12 26.13
C GLY A 307 -7.63 -9.51 26.33
N ASN A 308 -7.41 -10.26 25.25
CA ASN A 308 -6.89 -11.63 25.29
C ASN A 308 -5.46 -11.71 25.84
N PHE A 309 -4.60 -10.76 25.46
CA PHE A 309 -3.21 -10.73 25.92
C PHE A 309 -3.13 -10.33 27.40
N THR A 310 -3.89 -9.33 27.82
CA THR A 310 -3.95 -8.96 29.25
C THR A 310 -4.50 -10.11 30.10
N THR A 311 -5.51 -10.83 29.59
CA THR A 311 -6.05 -12.02 30.26
C THR A 311 -4.99 -13.11 30.37
N PHE A 312 -4.27 -13.40 29.28
CA PHE A 312 -3.14 -14.32 29.29
C PHE A 312 -2.10 -13.95 30.36
N LEU A 313 -1.68 -12.68 30.42
CA LEU A 313 -0.70 -12.21 31.40
C LEU A 313 -1.16 -12.40 32.86
N LYS A 314 -2.44 -12.11 33.14
CA LYS A 314 -3.02 -12.31 34.48
C LYS A 314 -3.07 -13.80 34.84
N THR A 315 -3.58 -14.64 33.93
CA THR A 315 -3.72 -16.08 34.16
C THR A 315 -2.37 -16.78 34.36
N GLN A 316 -1.32 -16.32 33.68
CA GLN A 316 0.04 -16.85 33.84
C GLN A 316 0.82 -16.21 35.01
N GLY A 317 0.21 -15.30 35.78
CA GLY A 317 0.86 -14.66 36.93
C GLY A 317 1.95 -13.64 36.56
N TYR A 318 2.02 -13.21 35.30
CA TYR A 318 2.99 -12.20 34.84
C TYR A 318 2.59 -10.76 35.20
N LEU A 319 1.31 -10.54 35.53
CA LEU A 319 0.75 -9.21 35.78
C LEU A 319 0.02 -9.16 37.13
N SER A 320 0.41 -8.20 37.97
CA SER A 320 -0.33 -7.78 39.17
C SER A 320 -0.65 -6.27 39.07
N PRO A 321 -1.46 -5.68 39.97
CA PRO A 321 -1.92 -4.29 39.84
C PRO A 321 -0.81 -3.23 39.71
N LYS A 322 0.43 -3.52 40.11
CA LYS A 322 1.57 -2.58 40.01
C LYS A 322 2.88 -3.19 39.52
N LEU A 323 2.93 -4.50 39.28
CA LEU A 323 4.15 -5.21 38.92
C LEU A 323 3.91 -6.05 37.68
N VAL A 324 4.94 -6.13 36.86
CA VAL A 324 5.01 -7.01 35.70
C VAL A 324 6.35 -7.72 35.72
N SER A 325 6.37 -9.00 35.36
CA SER A 325 7.63 -9.74 35.20
C SER A 325 8.49 -9.11 34.10
N LYS A 326 9.80 -9.01 34.35
CA LYS A 326 10.74 -8.47 33.35
C LYS A 326 10.92 -9.38 32.14
N GLU A 327 10.71 -10.69 32.32
CA GLU A 327 10.77 -11.68 31.26
C GLU A 327 9.44 -12.44 31.23
N ILE A 328 8.84 -12.53 30.05
CA ILE A 328 7.50 -13.10 29.84
C ILE A 328 7.61 -14.10 28.68
N ASN A 329 7.31 -15.37 28.95
CA ASN A 329 7.18 -16.38 27.90
C ASN A 329 5.77 -16.28 27.30
N ILE A 330 5.68 -15.94 26.03
CA ILE A 330 4.41 -15.77 25.30
C ILE A 330 4.18 -16.84 24.25
N THR A 331 4.91 -17.96 24.28
CA THR A 331 4.84 -19.03 23.26
C THR A 331 3.42 -19.51 22.99
N LYS A 332 2.69 -19.85 24.06
CA LYS A 332 1.29 -20.30 23.95
C LYS A 332 0.38 -19.20 23.37
N PHE A 333 0.55 -17.96 23.83
CA PHE A 333 -0.25 -16.85 23.30
C PHE A 333 0.00 -16.65 21.80
N VAL A 334 1.27 -16.70 21.37
CA VAL A 334 1.63 -16.57 19.95
C VAL A 334 1.08 -17.73 19.14
N SER A 335 1.21 -18.98 19.59
CA SER A 335 0.68 -20.14 18.83
C SER A 335 -0.84 -20.06 18.63
N ASP A 336 -1.55 -19.60 19.65
CA ASP A 336 -3.02 -19.57 19.65
C ASP A 336 -3.57 -18.39 18.83
N ASN A 337 -2.77 -17.33 18.62
CA ASN A 337 -3.24 -16.06 18.04
C ASN A 337 -2.50 -15.62 16.76
N LEU A 338 -1.51 -16.37 16.26
CA LEU A 338 -0.68 -15.95 15.11
C LEU A 338 -1.51 -15.55 13.87
N ASN A 339 -2.64 -16.22 13.65
CA ASN A 339 -3.54 -15.94 12.53
C ASN A 339 -4.39 -14.68 12.70
N LEU A 340 -4.55 -14.19 13.93
CA LEU A 340 -5.33 -12.99 14.26
C LEU A 340 -4.47 -11.73 14.34
N PHE A 341 -3.15 -11.88 14.34
CA PHE A 341 -2.24 -10.76 14.38
C PHE A 341 -2.31 -9.90 13.12
N ASN A 342 -2.24 -8.59 13.32
CA ASN A 342 -2.02 -7.67 12.22
C ASN A 342 -0.65 -7.92 11.58
N LYS A 343 -0.45 -7.36 10.38
CA LYS A 343 0.76 -7.55 9.56
C LYS A 343 2.07 -7.24 10.30
N ALA A 344 2.05 -6.25 11.19
CA ALA A 344 3.22 -5.84 11.97
C ALA A 344 3.59 -6.91 13.01
N LEU A 345 2.62 -7.29 13.85
CA LEU A 345 2.80 -8.32 14.87
C LEU A 345 3.15 -9.68 14.24
N LEU A 346 2.49 -10.03 13.13
CA LEU A 346 2.81 -11.23 12.37
C LEU A 346 4.29 -11.23 11.98
N ALA A 347 4.80 -10.16 11.38
CA ALA A 347 6.21 -10.11 10.98
C ALA A 347 7.19 -10.21 12.16
N ILE A 348 6.91 -9.59 13.29
CA ILE A 348 7.76 -9.70 14.49
C ILE A 348 7.76 -11.14 15.01
N PHE A 349 6.59 -11.68 15.33
CA PHE A 349 6.46 -12.98 15.99
C PHE A 349 6.82 -14.16 15.09
N SER A 350 6.76 -13.98 13.77
CA SER A 350 7.16 -15.00 12.79
C SER A 350 8.65 -15.07 12.53
N ASN A 351 9.38 -13.98 12.78
CA ASN A 351 10.79 -13.86 12.37
C ASN A 351 11.75 -13.69 13.52
N SER A 352 11.27 -13.32 14.71
CA SER A 352 12.09 -13.21 15.92
C SER A 352 11.76 -14.29 16.94
N SER A 353 12.69 -14.55 17.86
CA SER A 353 12.48 -15.37 19.06
C SER A 353 12.21 -14.52 20.31
N LYS A 354 12.66 -13.26 20.29
CA LYS A 354 12.56 -12.33 21.41
C LYS A 354 12.25 -10.92 20.95
N LEU A 355 11.55 -10.17 21.81
CA LEU A 355 11.35 -8.74 21.68
C LEU A 355 11.81 -8.02 22.96
N LEU A 356 12.77 -7.11 22.80
CA LEU A 356 13.26 -6.24 23.87
C LEU A 356 12.52 -4.90 23.83
N ILE A 357 11.75 -4.61 24.86
CA ILE A 357 11.10 -3.32 25.07
C ILE A 357 12.05 -2.47 25.91
N GLN A 358 12.59 -1.39 25.34
CA GLN A 358 13.67 -0.61 25.93
C GLN A 358 13.30 0.87 26.09
N ASN A 359 13.87 1.51 27.12
CA ASN A 359 13.76 2.97 27.25
C ASN A 359 14.73 3.71 26.30
N LYS A 360 14.63 5.04 26.26
CA LYS A 360 15.48 5.91 25.41
C LYS A 360 17.00 5.73 25.58
N ARG A 361 17.46 5.21 26.73
CA ARG A 361 18.87 4.94 27.02
C ARG A 361 19.30 3.53 26.59
N GLY A 362 18.41 2.76 25.97
CA GLY A 362 18.65 1.36 25.58
C GLY A 362 18.58 0.38 26.74
N LYS A 363 18.10 0.78 27.93
CA LYS A 363 17.92 -0.15 29.05
C LYS A 363 16.64 -0.96 28.81
N THR A 364 16.77 -2.28 28.77
CA THR A 364 15.65 -3.22 28.67
C THR A 364 14.74 -3.09 29.89
N LYS A 365 13.45 -3.02 29.60
CA LYS A 365 12.35 -2.89 30.56
C LYS A 365 11.57 -4.18 30.65
N ILE A 366 11.20 -4.73 29.50
CA ILE A 366 10.51 -6.01 29.35
C ILE A 366 11.16 -6.81 28.23
N VAL A 367 11.21 -8.12 28.41
CA VAL A 367 11.57 -9.12 27.41
C VAL A 367 10.36 -10.01 27.18
N LEU A 368 9.88 -10.04 25.95
CA LEU A 368 8.92 -11.06 25.50
C LEU A 368 9.71 -12.13 24.76
N GLY A 369 9.59 -13.39 25.15
CA GLY A 369 10.24 -14.53 24.49
C GLY A 369 9.22 -15.57 24.02
N TRP A 370 9.46 -16.18 22.87
CA TRP A 370 8.62 -17.26 22.34
C TRP A 370 9.37 -18.18 21.40
N ASP A 371 8.86 -19.39 21.25
CA ASP A 371 9.34 -20.33 20.24
C ASP A 371 8.56 -20.16 18.93
N ILE A 372 9.27 -20.16 17.80
CA ILE A 372 8.66 -20.13 16.47
C ILE A 372 8.21 -21.55 16.14
N THR A 373 6.92 -21.82 16.32
CA THR A 373 6.36 -23.18 16.17
C THR A 373 5.60 -23.42 14.86
N GLN A 374 5.29 -22.36 14.10
CA GLN A 374 4.43 -22.45 12.90
C GLN A 374 5.17 -22.03 11.63
N ASN A 375 5.03 -22.85 10.58
CA ASN A 375 5.49 -22.50 9.23
C ASN A 375 4.37 -21.78 8.46
N ILE A 376 4.46 -20.46 8.38
CA ILE A 376 3.42 -19.59 7.80
C ILE A 376 3.26 -19.80 6.29
N PHE A 377 4.29 -20.33 5.61
CA PHE A 377 4.22 -20.71 4.20
C PHE A 377 3.71 -22.14 4.00
N GLY A 378 3.78 -22.98 5.04
CA GLY A 378 3.49 -24.42 4.99
C GLY A 378 2.07 -24.83 5.35
N GLU A 379 1.21 -23.93 5.79
CA GLU A 379 -0.17 -24.28 6.21
C GLU A 379 -1.06 -24.72 5.03
N ASN A 380 -2.04 -25.59 5.34
CA ASN A 380 -3.14 -26.01 4.46
C ASN A 380 -3.72 -24.82 3.68
N SER A 381 -3.30 -24.69 2.42
CA SER A 381 -3.84 -23.69 1.50
C SER A 381 -4.96 -24.34 0.70
N ASN A 382 -6.03 -23.59 0.50
CA ASN A 382 -7.10 -24.00 -0.40
C ASN A 382 -7.21 -23.01 -1.57
N ILE A 383 -7.80 -23.47 -2.66
CA ILE A 383 -8.03 -22.69 -3.87
C ILE A 383 -9.49 -22.28 -3.99
N LYS A 384 -10.24 -22.25 -2.88
CA LYS A 384 -11.68 -21.94 -2.94
C LYS A 384 -11.86 -20.49 -3.39
N ALA A 385 -12.72 -20.30 -4.39
CA ALA A 385 -12.96 -18.99 -4.96
C ALA A 385 -13.62 -18.05 -3.96
N THR A 386 -13.08 -16.83 -3.89
CA THR A 386 -13.66 -15.73 -3.11
C THR A 386 -15.07 -15.43 -3.61
N LYS A 387 -16.02 -15.26 -2.70
CA LYS A 387 -17.37 -14.82 -3.09
C LYS A 387 -17.36 -13.33 -3.34
N VAL A 388 -17.90 -12.91 -4.48
CA VAL A 388 -17.99 -11.51 -4.87
C VAL A 388 -19.42 -11.17 -5.24
N LYS A 389 -19.85 -9.97 -4.88
CA LYS A 389 -21.14 -9.39 -5.27
C LYS A 389 -20.94 -8.06 -5.98
N GLU A 390 -21.93 -7.61 -6.72
CA GLU A 390 -21.90 -6.27 -7.32
C GLU A 390 -21.80 -5.21 -6.23
N ARG A 391 -20.97 -4.19 -6.46
CA ARG A 391 -20.70 -3.15 -5.47
C ARG A 391 -21.86 -2.15 -5.44
N ASP A 392 -22.41 -1.94 -4.24
CA ASP A 392 -23.55 -1.07 -3.96
C ASP A 392 -23.16 0.27 -3.29
N PHE A 393 -21.86 0.52 -3.13
CA PHE A 393 -21.29 1.77 -2.60
C PHE A 393 -20.23 2.36 -3.53
N ILE A 394 -19.74 3.56 -3.21
CA ILE A 394 -18.53 4.17 -3.79
C ILE A 394 -17.63 4.68 -2.66
N GLU A 395 -16.34 4.75 -2.94
CA GLU A 395 -15.29 5.19 -2.02
C GLU A 395 -14.63 6.48 -2.54
N GLU A 396 -13.68 7.01 -1.78
CA GLU A 396 -12.94 8.23 -2.15
C GLU A 396 -12.25 8.11 -3.51
N ASP A 397 -11.71 6.94 -3.84
CA ASP A 397 -11.10 6.62 -5.14
C ASP A 397 -12.07 6.83 -6.32
N ASP A 398 -13.33 6.40 -6.17
CA ASP A 398 -14.37 6.57 -7.19
C ASP A 398 -14.75 8.05 -7.38
N ILE A 399 -14.86 8.79 -6.27
CA ILE A 399 -15.17 10.23 -6.31
C ILE A 399 -14.05 11.00 -7.00
N THR A 400 -12.79 10.72 -6.66
CA THR A 400 -11.63 11.32 -7.32
C THR A 400 -11.66 11.05 -8.83
N TYR A 401 -11.93 9.81 -9.24
CA TYR A 401 -12.06 9.46 -10.66
C TYR A 401 -13.22 10.21 -11.35
N ILE A 402 -14.41 10.22 -10.75
CA ILE A 402 -15.59 10.93 -11.30
C ILE A 402 -15.29 12.41 -11.48
N VAL A 403 -14.73 13.07 -10.46
CA VAL A 403 -14.49 14.51 -10.47
C VAL A 403 -13.41 14.87 -11.51
N ALA A 404 -12.30 14.14 -11.54
CA ALA A 404 -11.23 14.39 -12.49
C ALA A 404 -11.70 14.23 -13.95
N HIS A 405 -12.33 13.10 -14.27
CA HIS A 405 -12.61 12.72 -15.65
C HIS A 405 -13.96 13.15 -16.17
N GLN A 406 -14.97 13.18 -15.31
CA GLN A 406 -16.36 13.37 -15.73
C GLN A 406 -16.89 14.76 -15.36
N VAL A 407 -16.22 15.48 -14.47
CA VAL A 407 -16.62 16.83 -14.06
C VAL A 407 -15.64 17.88 -14.59
N LEU A 408 -14.39 17.85 -14.14
CA LEU A 408 -13.39 18.88 -14.44
C LEU A 408 -12.99 18.84 -15.92
N ARG A 409 -12.56 17.69 -16.45
CA ARG A 409 -12.22 17.56 -17.89
C ARG A 409 -13.39 17.89 -18.82
N LYS A 410 -14.61 17.43 -18.49
CA LYS A 410 -15.81 17.77 -19.28
C LYS A 410 -16.11 19.28 -19.29
N ASN A 411 -15.66 20.01 -18.27
CA ASN A 411 -15.76 21.46 -18.18
C ASN A 411 -14.51 22.21 -18.68
N GLY A 412 -13.58 21.52 -19.35
CA GLY A 412 -12.43 22.13 -20.00
C GLY A 412 -11.25 22.43 -19.07
N PHE A 413 -11.18 21.78 -17.91
CA PHE A 413 -10.00 21.85 -17.05
C PHE A 413 -8.92 20.86 -17.52
N ASP A 414 -7.68 21.31 -17.48
CA ASP A 414 -6.49 20.46 -17.61
C ASP A 414 -6.11 19.92 -16.23
N ILE A 415 -6.03 18.60 -16.09
CA ILE A 415 -5.62 17.97 -14.83
C ILE A 415 -4.10 17.97 -14.74
N ILE A 416 -3.55 18.61 -13.70
CA ILE A 416 -2.11 18.73 -13.47
C ILE A 416 -1.63 17.59 -12.56
N SER A 417 -2.37 17.24 -11.52
CA SER A 417 -1.98 16.18 -10.59
C SER A 417 -3.20 15.44 -10.07
N LEU A 418 -3.05 14.13 -9.88
CA LEU A 418 -4.05 13.26 -9.25
C LEU A 418 -3.38 12.45 -8.15
N SER A 419 -4.03 12.42 -6.99
CA SER A 419 -3.65 11.58 -5.87
C SER A 419 -4.88 10.76 -5.46
N TYR A 420 -4.80 9.46 -5.68
CA TYR A 420 -5.80 8.53 -5.18
C TYR A 420 -5.35 7.97 -3.83
N PRO A 421 -6.26 7.56 -2.93
CA PRO A 421 -5.89 6.94 -1.66
C PRO A 421 -4.92 5.76 -1.81
N GLY A 422 -5.08 4.96 -2.87
CA GLY A 422 -4.22 3.82 -3.21
C GLY A 422 -3.12 4.10 -4.22
N ALA A 423 -3.03 5.31 -4.79
CA ALA A 423 -2.02 5.68 -5.78
C ALA A 423 -1.56 7.12 -5.54
N GLN A 424 -0.82 7.31 -4.45
CA GLN A 424 -0.19 8.58 -4.11
C GLN A 424 1.20 8.66 -4.75
N GLY A 425 1.38 9.62 -5.67
CA GLY A 425 2.60 9.75 -6.46
C GLY A 425 3.72 10.60 -5.83
N ASP A 426 4.66 10.97 -6.68
CA ASP A 426 5.82 11.81 -6.46
C ASP A 426 5.51 13.32 -6.45
N ARG A 427 4.29 13.71 -6.81
CA ARG A 427 3.78 15.09 -6.83
C ARG A 427 3.32 15.59 -5.46
N ALA A 428 4.05 15.22 -4.40
CA ALA A 428 3.77 15.67 -3.04
C ALA A 428 4.14 17.15 -2.87
N ILE A 429 3.32 17.89 -2.12
CA ILE A 429 3.63 19.26 -1.70
C ILE A 429 4.37 19.21 -0.36
N PHE A 430 5.36 20.09 -0.22
CA PHE A 430 6.35 20.08 0.84
C PHE A 430 6.38 21.41 1.62
N PRO A 431 5.38 21.73 2.46
CA PRO A 431 5.25 23.05 3.09
C PRO A 431 6.39 23.45 4.02
N GLN A 432 7.18 22.51 4.55
CA GLN A 432 8.28 22.80 5.47
C GLN A 432 9.61 22.29 4.90
N ALA A 433 10.04 22.90 3.79
CA ALA A 433 11.32 22.57 3.17
C ALA A 433 12.49 22.69 4.15
N GLY A 434 13.43 21.72 4.12
CA GLY A 434 14.67 21.76 4.91
C GLY A 434 14.64 21.01 6.25
N THR A 435 13.51 20.46 6.69
CA THR A 435 13.45 19.66 7.94
C THR A 435 13.89 18.19 7.78
N GLY A 436 14.46 17.83 6.62
CA GLY A 436 14.96 16.49 6.32
C GLY A 436 13.88 15.41 6.47
N ARG A 437 14.19 14.33 7.21
CA ARG A 437 13.27 13.18 7.41
C ARG A 437 11.96 13.52 8.15
N GLY A 438 11.87 14.69 8.79
CA GLY A 438 10.66 15.15 9.48
C GLY A 438 9.71 15.97 8.59
N GLN A 439 10.04 16.16 7.31
CA GLN A 439 9.29 17.02 6.41
C GLN A 439 7.90 16.43 6.11
N PRO A 440 6.80 17.16 6.40
CA PRO A 440 5.46 16.70 6.11
C PRO A 440 5.23 16.68 4.59
N ARG A 441 4.82 15.51 4.09
CA ARG A 441 4.30 15.35 2.73
C ARG A 441 2.81 15.63 2.75
N LYS A 442 2.35 16.53 1.90
CA LYS A 442 0.93 16.85 1.74
C LYS A 442 0.52 16.53 0.31
N TYR A 443 -0.57 15.79 0.18
CA TYR A 443 -1.20 15.49 -1.09
C TYR A 443 -2.52 16.25 -1.16
N VAL A 444 -2.82 16.80 -2.33
CA VAL A 444 -4.14 17.29 -2.72
C VAL A 444 -4.66 16.30 -3.74
N ASP A 445 -5.90 15.86 -3.60
CA ASP A 445 -6.44 14.76 -4.40
C ASP A 445 -6.48 15.12 -5.89
N ILE A 446 -6.86 16.36 -6.22
CA ILE A 446 -6.83 16.87 -7.59
C ILE A 446 -6.24 18.27 -7.60
N ILE A 447 -5.26 18.48 -8.48
CA ILE A 447 -4.79 19.81 -8.88
C ILE A 447 -5.15 19.96 -10.35
N ALA A 448 -5.98 20.95 -10.68
CA ALA A 448 -6.44 21.19 -12.04
C ALA A 448 -6.27 22.66 -12.42
N CYS A 449 -6.19 22.96 -13.72
CA CYS A 449 -6.14 24.31 -14.24
C CYS A 449 -7.33 24.55 -15.17
N TYR A 450 -8.07 25.62 -14.92
CA TYR A 450 -8.93 26.20 -15.94
C TYR A 450 -8.06 27.13 -16.81
N PRO A 451 -7.90 26.84 -18.11
CA PRO A 451 -6.85 27.40 -18.94
C PRO A 451 -6.66 28.90 -18.77
N LYS A 452 -5.46 29.30 -18.32
CA LYS A 452 -5.00 30.68 -18.13
C LYS A 452 -5.83 31.55 -17.15
N LYS A 453 -6.76 30.98 -16.38
CA LYS A 453 -7.59 31.76 -15.44
C LYS A 453 -7.48 31.34 -13.99
N TYR A 454 -7.52 30.04 -13.72
CA TYR A 454 -7.64 29.55 -12.35
C TYR A 454 -6.88 28.25 -12.16
N LEU A 455 -6.32 28.07 -10.96
CA LEU A 455 -5.84 26.78 -10.47
C LEU A 455 -6.83 26.28 -9.41
N ASP A 456 -7.37 25.09 -9.58
CA ASP A 456 -8.29 24.44 -8.65
C ASP A 456 -7.56 23.38 -7.82
N LEU A 457 -7.83 23.41 -6.51
CA LEU A 457 -7.40 22.41 -5.54
C LEU A 457 -8.63 21.72 -4.97
N THR A 458 -8.75 20.41 -5.23
CA THR A 458 -9.91 19.62 -4.80
C THR A 458 -9.50 18.54 -3.80
N GLU A 459 -10.29 18.39 -2.74
CA GLU A 459 -10.27 17.23 -1.84
C GLU A 459 -11.57 16.44 -2.00
N ASN A 460 -11.48 15.11 -1.94
CA ASN A 460 -12.58 14.20 -2.17
C ASN A 460 -12.85 13.35 -0.93
N LYS A 461 -14.11 12.96 -0.74
CA LYS A 461 -14.52 12.02 0.30
C LYS A 461 -15.50 11.00 -0.23
N GLY A 462 -15.28 9.73 0.11
CA GLY A 462 -16.15 8.63 -0.32
C GLY A 462 -17.59 8.75 0.18
N SER A 463 -17.83 9.48 1.28
CA SER A 463 -19.19 9.85 1.74
C SER A 463 -19.18 11.17 2.49
N TYR A 464 -20.29 11.91 2.45
CA TYR A 464 -20.42 13.16 3.18
C TYR A 464 -20.48 12.92 4.70
N LYS A 465 -19.51 13.49 5.40
CA LYS A 465 -19.56 13.72 6.84
C LYS A 465 -19.02 15.10 7.13
N LEU A 466 -19.85 15.96 7.72
CA LEU A 466 -19.52 17.37 7.94
C LEU A 466 -18.13 17.57 8.59
N PRO A 467 -17.74 16.88 9.69
CA PRO A 467 -16.43 17.11 10.30
C PRO A 467 -15.25 16.76 9.39
N GLU A 468 -15.36 15.70 8.59
CA GLU A 468 -14.31 15.26 7.67
C GLU A 468 -14.16 16.26 6.51
N VAL A 469 -15.29 16.67 5.92
CA VAL A 469 -15.29 17.65 4.81
C VAL A 469 -14.82 19.03 5.28
N VAL A 470 -15.21 19.48 6.47
CA VAL A 470 -14.73 20.75 7.05
C VAL A 470 -13.23 20.72 7.28
N SER A 471 -12.68 19.60 7.77
CA SER A 471 -11.24 19.43 7.93
C SER A 471 -10.48 19.56 6.61
N ASP A 472 -11.05 19.07 5.50
CA ASP A 472 -10.46 19.20 4.16
C ASP A 472 -10.54 20.65 3.64
N ILE A 473 -11.65 21.35 3.88
CA ILE A 473 -11.77 22.78 3.55
C ILE A 473 -10.72 23.61 4.30
N GLU A 474 -10.52 23.33 5.58
CA GLU A 474 -9.49 24.00 6.39
C GLU A 474 -8.08 23.68 5.90
N LYS A 475 -7.82 22.42 5.53
CA LYS A 475 -6.58 21.98 4.90
C LYS A 475 -6.29 22.78 3.63
N LEU A 476 -7.27 22.90 2.74
CA LEU A 476 -7.14 23.63 1.48
C LEU A 476 -6.92 25.14 1.70
N ASN A 477 -7.57 25.72 2.70
CA ASN A 477 -7.43 27.15 2.99
C ASN A 477 -6.01 27.56 3.41
N PHE A 478 -5.16 26.63 3.89
CA PHE A 478 -3.74 26.92 4.14
C PHE A 478 -3.00 27.34 2.87
N TYR A 479 -3.37 26.85 1.68
CA TYR A 479 -2.73 27.26 0.42
C TYR A 479 -3.06 28.71 0.01
N LYS A 480 -4.11 29.30 0.58
CA LYS A 480 -4.43 30.73 0.42
C LYS A 480 -3.84 31.59 1.54
N SER A 481 -3.88 31.11 2.78
CA SER A 481 -3.61 31.91 3.98
C SER A 481 -2.18 31.77 4.53
N ASN A 482 -1.44 30.72 4.16
CA ASN A 482 -0.11 30.44 4.69
C ASN A 482 0.96 30.52 3.58
N LEU A 483 1.93 31.41 3.76
CA LEU A 483 2.99 31.67 2.79
C LEU A 483 3.82 30.41 2.47
N HIS A 484 4.10 29.56 3.45
CA HIS A 484 4.90 28.36 3.23
C HIS A 484 4.16 27.31 2.41
N PHE A 485 2.85 27.15 2.64
CA PHE A 485 2.02 26.27 1.81
C PHE A 485 1.91 26.79 0.38
N ARG A 486 1.73 28.11 0.22
CA ARG A 486 1.68 28.73 -1.10
C ARG A 486 2.99 28.56 -1.87
N GLN A 487 4.12 28.88 -1.24
CA GLN A 487 5.45 28.69 -1.83
C GLN A 487 5.72 27.23 -2.20
N ALA A 488 5.31 26.28 -1.37
CA ALA A 488 5.50 24.86 -1.66
C ALA A 488 4.65 24.38 -2.84
N LEU A 489 3.43 24.90 -3.00
CA LEU A 489 2.61 24.65 -4.19
C LEU A 489 3.25 25.28 -5.44
N ASP A 490 3.71 26.52 -5.33
CA ASP A 490 4.36 27.24 -6.41
C ASP A 490 5.65 26.53 -6.88
N ASN A 491 6.41 25.93 -5.95
CA ASN A 491 7.59 25.10 -6.28
C ASN A 491 7.21 23.82 -7.03
N LEU A 492 6.15 23.13 -6.61
CA LEU A 492 5.65 21.97 -7.33
C LEU A 492 5.22 22.37 -8.75
N LEU A 493 4.48 23.47 -8.89
CA LEU A 493 4.01 23.97 -10.19
C LEU A 493 5.17 24.41 -11.09
N GLU A 494 6.23 25.01 -10.55
CA GLU A 494 7.43 25.33 -11.34
C GLU A 494 8.03 24.09 -12.01
N GLU A 495 8.01 22.96 -11.31
CA GLU A 495 8.55 21.69 -11.81
C GLU A 495 7.63 21.03 -12.84
N ILE A 496 6.31 20.98 -12.58
CA ILE A 496 5.38 20.15 -13.39
C ILE A 496 4.50 20.93 -14.35
N SER A 497 4.32 22.24 -14.12
CA SER A 497 3.42 23.07 -14.90
C SER A 497 3.70 24.58 -14.73
N PRO A 498 4.92 25.09 -15.08
CA PRO A 498 5.35 26.44 -14.72
C PRO A 498 4.40 27.55 -15.21
N LYS A 499 3.77 27.35 -16.38
CA LYS A 499 2.76 28.26 -16.96
C LYS A 499 1.53 28.54 -16.07
N ASN A 500 1.28 27.71 -15.05
CA ASN A 500 0.10 27.79 -14.20
C ASN A 500 0.39 28.29 -12.77
N LYS A 501 1.65 28.60 -12.45
CA LYS A 501 2.13 28.95 -11.09
C LYS A 501 1.44 30.19 -10.51
N GLU A 502 1.24 31.23 -11.30
CA GLU A 502 0.72 32.52 -10.83
C GLU A 502 -0.82 32.63 -10.88
N LEU A 503 -1.52 31.53 -11.19
CA LEU A 503 -2.97 31.57 -11.33
C LEU A 503 -3.68 31.72 -9.96
N PRO A 504 -4.79 32.49 -9.90
CA PRO A 504 -5.66 32.54 -8.73
C PRO A 504 -6.20 31.17 -8.32
N LEU A 505 -6.27 30.90 -7.02
CA LEU A 505 -6.75 29.62 -6.47
C LEU A 505 -8.27 29.54 -6.34
N LEU A 506 -8.83 28.48 -6.90
CA LEU A 506 -10.13 27.92 -6.53
C LEU A 506 -9.91 26.79 -5.53
N LEU A 507 -10.77 26.73 -4.51
CA LEU A 507 -10.82 25.61 -3.57
C LEU A 507 -12.16 24.90 -3.75
N SER A 508 -12.10 23.58 -3.85
CA SER A 508 -13.29 22.76 -4.02
C SER A 508 -13.24 21.49 -3.18
N VAL A 509 -14.41 20.95 -2.87
CA VAL A 509 -14.54 19.65 -2.23
C VAL A 509 -15.57 18.82 -2.96
N SER A 510 -15.42 17.50 -2.94
CA SER A 510 -16.39 16.60 -3.56
C SER A 510 -16.70 15.40 -2.68
N PHE A 511 -17.95 14.94 -2.72
CA PHE A 511 -18.36 13.80 -1.92
C PHE A 511 -19.61 13.09 -2.44
N TRP A 512 -19.76 11.83 -2.05
CA TRP A 512 -21.01 11.10 -2.24
C TRP A 512 -22.06 11.51 -1.20
N VAL A 513 -23.25 11.82 -1.68
CA VAL A 513 -24.44 12.03 -0.85
C VAL A 513 -25.14 10.69 -0.72
N SER A 514 -24.80 9.90 0.30
CA SER A 514 -25.23 8.49 0.43
C SER A 514 -26.73 8.31 0.71
N ASN A 515 -27.45 9.38 1.08
CA ASN A 515 -28.88 9.36 1.32
C ASN A 515 -29.51 10.69 0.85
N GLU A 516 -30.76 10.65 0.36
CA GLU A 516 -31.49 11.85 -0.06
C GLU A 516 -31.67 12.86 1.09
N ASN A 517 -31.70 12.39 2.33
CA ASN A 517 -31.84 13.22 3.54
C ASN A 517 -30.51 13.79 4.07
N THR A 518 -29.40 13.62 3.37
CA THR A 518 -28.10 14.15 3.81
C THR A 518 -28.16 15.68 3.93
N ASN A 519 -27.96 16.16 5.15
CA ASN A 519 -28.07 17.58 5.47
C ASN A 519 -26.76 18.33 5.21
N LEU A 520 -26.79 19.28 4.28
CA LEU A 520 -25.65 20.12 3.93
C LEU A 520 -25.66 21.52 4.61
N LYS A 521 -26.64 21.80 5.50
CA LYS A 521 -26.92 23.16 6.03
C LYS A 521 -25.80 23.85 6.82
N ASN A 522 -24.69 23.19 7.10
CA ASN A 522 -23.56 23.76 7.84
C ASN A 522 -22.22 23.64 7.09
N LEU A 523 -22.25 23.28 5.80
CA LEU A 523 -21.05 23.31 5.00
C LEU A 523 -20.58 24.77 4.87
N PRO A 524 -19.32 25.11 5.19
CA PRO A 524 -18.81 26.48 5.11
C PRO A 524 -18.56 26.87 3.64
N ILE A 525 -19.64 27.07 2.90
CA ILE A 525 -19.65 27.37 1.47
C ILE A 525 -18.91 28.66 1.13
N GLU A 526 -18.78 29.58 2.09
CA GLU A 526 -18.04 30.83 1.97
C GLU A 526 -16.51 30.63 1.89
N LYS A 527 -16.00 29.46 2.33
CA LYS A 527 -14.57 29.13 2.31
C LYS A 527 -14.14 28.37 1.05
N ILE A 528 -15.09 27.97 0.21
CA ILE A 528 -14.86 27.25 -1.04
C ILE A 528 -15.48 28.01 -2.21
N ASN A 529 -15.01 27.70 -3.41
CA ASN A 529 -15.51 28.33 -4.63
C ASN A 529 -16.68 27.53 -5.23
N PHE A 530 -16.61 26.21 -5.15
CA PHE A 530 -17.68 25.29 -5.53
C PHE A 530 -17.49 23.95 -4.82
N PHE A 531 -18.52 23.10 -4.84
CA PHE A 531 -18.40 21.70 -4.43
C PHE A 531 -19.17 20.78 -5.38
N VAL A 532 -18.77 19.52 -5.44
CA VAL A 532 -19.40 18.50 -6.28
C VAL A 532 -20.05 17.42 -5.44
N THR A 533 -21.28 17.07 -5.77
CA THR A 533 -22.00 15.97 -5.12
C THR A 533 -22.28 14.86 -6.12
N VAL A 534 -22.06 13.61 -5.71
CA VAL A 534 -22.58 12.44 -6.41
C VAL A 534 -23.88 11.99 -5.73
N SER A 535 -24.90 11.65 -6.52
CA SER A 535 -26.25 11.28 -6.04
C SER A 535 -26.25 9.96 -5.26
N PRO A 536 -27.27 9.71 -4.40
CA PRO A 536 -27.39 8.47 -3.62
C PRO A 536 -27.38 7.21 -4.47
N ASP A 537 -28.04 7.25 -5.64
CA ASP A 537 -28.07 6.13 -6.59
C ASP A 537 -26.77 5.95 -7.40
N ARG A 538 -25.80 6.87 -7.22
CA ARG A 538 -24.48 6.91 -7.87
C ARG A 538 -24.54 7.11 -9.39
N LYS A 539 -25.65 7.60 -9.92
CA LYS A 539 -25.85 7.76 -11.38
C LYS A 539 -25.63 9.19 -11.86
N LYS A 540 -25.65 10.19 -10.98
CA LYS A 540 -25.53 11.60 -11.36
C LYS A 540 -24.53 12.32 -10.48
N TRP A 541 -23.87 13.31 -11.06
CA TRP A 541 -23.08 14.30 -10.34
C TRP A 541 -23.67 15.69 -10.56
N LYS A 542 -23.45 16.60 -9.61
CA LYS A 542 -23.89 17.99 -9.66
C LYS A 542 -22.86 18.92 -9.05
N ILE A 543 -22.64 20.08 -9.67
CA ILE A 543 -21.78 21.15 -9.21
C ILE A 543 -22.64 22.22 -8.53
N TRP A 544 -22.23 22.62 -7.34
CA TRP A 544 -22.82 23.69 -6.57
C TRP A 544 -21.82 24.83 -6.46
N VAL A 545 -22.19 26.00 -6.95
CA VAL A 545 -21.26 27.12 -7.12
C VAL A 545 -21.63 28.26 -6.18
N GLY A 546 -20.62 28.83 -5.52
CA GLY A 546 -20.76 30.05 -4.73
C GLY A 546 -20.55 31.31 -5.57
N GLY A 547 -21.31 32.37 -5.29
CA GLY A 547 -21.14 33.68 -5.92
C GLY A 547 -21.34 33.70 -7.44
N ASN A 548 -20.57 34.54 -8.14
CA ASN A 548 -20.68 34.78 -9.59
C ASN A 548 -19.74 33.93 -10.46
N LEU A 549 -19.22 32.81 -9.94
CA LEU A 549 -18.28 31.98 -10.69
C LEU A 549 -18.98 31.30 -11.88
N ASN A 550 -18.73 31.79 -13.08
CA ASN A 550 -19.33 31.29 -14.32
C ASN A 550 -18.28 30.67 -15.25
N ILE A 551 -17.72 29.52 -14.84
CA ILE A 551 -16.69 28.79 -15.60
C ILE A 551 -17.15 27.39 -16.05
N PHE A 552 -18.29 26.91 -15.56
CA PHE A 552 -18.78 25.57 -15.85
C PHE A 552 -19.78 25.59 -17.00
N LYS A 553 -19.44 24.89 -18.09
CA LYS A 553 -20.36 24.60 -19.20
C LYS A 553 -21.49 23.66 -18.77
N TYR A 554 -21.17 22.68 -17.92
CA TYR A 554 -22.09 21.68 -17.42
C TYR A 554 -22.11 21.72 -15.89
N LYS A 555 -23.29 21.91 -15.30
CA LYS A 555 -23.49 21.91 -13.84
C LYS A 555 -24.00 20.59 -13.28
N GLU A 556 -24.39 19.66 -14.15
CA GLU A 556 -24.79 18.31 -13.80
C GLU A 556 -24.48 17.36 -14.95
N GLY A 557 -24.42 16.07 -14.65
CA GLY A 557 -24.22 15.03 -15.65
C GLY A 557 -24.30 13.63 -15.07
N GLU A 558 -24.13 12.64 -15.93
CA GLU A 558 -24.15 11.24 -15.55
C GLU A 558 -22.79 10.77 -15.04
N VAL A 559 -22.86 9.83 -14.09
CA VAL A 559 -21.72 9.05 -13.59
C VAL A 559 -21.61 7.79 -14.44
N ILE A 560 -20.48 7.65 -15.12
CA ILE A 560 -20.13 6.52 -15.99
C ILE A 560 -18.98 5.78 -15.32
N LEU A 561 -19.31 4.77 -14.52
CA LEU A 561 -18.36 3.83 -13.95
C LEU A 561 -18.62 2.44 -14.51
N GLU A 562 -17.55 1.68 -14.65
CA GLU A 562 -17.65 0.27 -15.00
C GLU A 562 -18.29 -0.51 -13.86
N LYS A 563 -18.92 -1.63 -14.23
CA LYS A 563 -19.49 -2.53 -13.24
C LYS A 563 -18.37 -3.12 -12.39
N THR A 564 -18.39 -2.79 -11.10
CA THR A 564 -17.40 -3.21 -10.11
C THR A 564 -18.04 -4.12 -9.08
N TYR A 565 -17.22 -4.96 -8.46
CA TYR A 565 -17.63 -5.96 -7.48
C TYR A 565 -16.90 -5.71 -6.16
N CYS A 566 -17.43 -6.25 -5.08
CA CYS A 566 -16.75 -6.31 -3.78
C CYS A 566 -16.85 -7.71 -3.20
N VAL A 567 -15.97 -8.03 -2.25
CA VAL A 567 -16.02 -9.31 -1.54
C VAL A 567 -17.27 -9.39 -0.68
N GLU A 568 -17.99 -10.49 -0.80
CA GLU A 568 -19.16 -10.77 0.03
C GLU A 568 -18.70 -11.09 1.46
N LEU A 569 -19.18 -10.33 2.45
CA LEU A 569 -18.87 -10.61 3.85
C LEU A 569 -19.59 -11.89 4.27
N ASN A 570 -18.84 -12.88 4.74
CA ASN A 570 -19.41 -14.04 5.43
C ASN A 570 -20.09 -13.50 6.71
N ARG A 571 -21.42 -13.49 6.72
CA ARG A 571 -22.23 -13.17 7.91
C ARG A 571 -22.23 -14.33 8.88
#